data_AF-A0A836N9H6-F1
#
_entry.id   AF-A0A836N9H6-F1
#
_cell.length_a   1.000
_cell.length_b   1.000
_cell.length_c   1.000
_cell.angle_alpha   90.00
_cell.angle_beta   90.00
_cell.angle_gamma   90.00
#
_symmetry.space_group_name_H-M   'P 1'
#
loop_
_entity.id
_entity.type
_entity.pdbx_description
1 polymer ?
#
loop_
_entity_poly.entity_id
_entity_poly.type
_entity_poly.pdbx_seq_one_letter_code
_entity_poly.pdbx_strand_id
1 'polypeptide(L)'
;MSYGKGYWGDKKIIAQFPEMSRADLRLVKKISGKTGYIPSDEISIKNEEYHWVTDGRVILWRGKIVSNPPGTPTVDIASFQAMGRFAVDKYSLYFDGQRTESNSGASRVDLATLKAIEGNSTTLVDSKNLYLSGRRQGSSSNVTVLEKRWWGINPRLMSVNRNLYSNDLLIRSGQNIYLNGVHLTANADSFEIIRWIPHSLLVFRDNKGMYRYPFGQLSGKAIPVDDDVSFEVGESRVRWRKQLTSDRQWSKWIDLPGIEPEQFHLITGNIAQYKDRLYVTKLSIFGEDQLEIIPLDTPDLVIDRSFNGGKQHAYFIRQLRSKSLQIIPVNGPLTKNDRFAYDDRNVYTWTDTEVRITPSPCPAKTRVREENVREVQNRDIIIPVTDESCRNAAAEVQTLKP
;
A
#
# COMPACT_ATOMS: atom_id res chain seq x y z
N MET A 1 10.24 9.17 28.34
CA MET A 1 9.73 8.22 27.31
C MET A 1 10.06 6.82 27.77
N SER A 2 9.07 5.98 28.03
CA SER A 2 9.30 4.56 28.26
C SER A 2 8.85 3.77 27.03
N TYR A 3 9.61 2.72 26.71
CA TYR A 3 9.21 1.76 25.70
C TYR A 3 8.47 0.62 26.42
N GLY A 4 7.18 0.46 26.12
CA GLY A 4 6.36 -0.64 26.64
C GLY A 4 6.20 -1.75 25.62
N LYS A 5 5.80 -2.95 26.07
CA LYS A 5 5.29 -3.99 25.19
C LYS A 5 3.78 -3.83 25.03
N GLY A 6 3.29 -3.82 23.80
CA GLY A 6 1.86 -3.95 23.53
C GLY A 6 1.30 -5.34 23.82
N TYR A 7 -0.02 -5.49 23.71
CA TYR A 7 -0.70 -6.79 23.80
C TYR A 7 -0.10 -7.88 22.88
N TRP A 8 0.54 -7.49 21.78
CA TRP A 8 1.19 -8.40 20.83
C TRP A 8 2.73 -8.41 20.90
N GLY A 9 3.33 -7.83 21.96
CA GLY A 9 4.78 -7.82 22.15
C GLY A 9 5.56 -6.74 21.37
N ASP A 10 4.88 -5.90 20.59
CA ASP A 10 5.50 -4.78 19.88
C ASP A 10 6.06 -3.71 20.83
N LYS A 11 7.24 -3.16 20.52
CA LYS A 11 7.79 -1.96 21.18
C LYS A 11 6.87 -0.78 20.90
N LYS A 12 6.27 -0.22 21.95
CA LYS A 12 5.35 0.92 21.92
C LYS A 12 5.98 2.12 22.60
N ILE A 13 5.67 3.32 22.13
CA ILE A 13 5.98 4.55 22.86
C ILE A 13 4.86 4.76 23.88
N ILE A 14 5.16 4.55 25.16
CA ILE A 14 4.26 4.95 26.24
C ILE A 14 4.76 6.29 26.77
N ALA A 15 3.99 7.33 26.48
CA ALA A 15 4.23 8.66 27.02
C ALA A 15 3.21 8.91 28.12
N GLN A 16 3.67 9.00 29.36
CA GLN A 16 2.86 9.44 30.49
C GLN A 16 3.02 10.95 30.64
N PHE A 17 1.90 11.66 30.61
CA PHE A 17 1.83 13.09 30.84
C PHE A 17 0.96 13.32 32.08
N PRO A 18 1.53 13.33 33.30
CA PRO A 18 0.77 13.32 34.55
C PRO A 18 -0.16 14.54 34.73
N GLU A 19 0.07 15.62 33.98
CA GLU A 19 -0.74 16.85 34.03
C GLU A 19 -1.79 16.96 32.90
N MET A 20 -1.93 15.92 32.06
CA MET A 20 -2.91 15.88 30.98
C MET A 20 -3.90 14.73 31.16
N SER A 21 -5.18 15.07 31.27
CA SER A 21 -6.26 14.10 31.24
C SER A 21 -6.52 13.64 29.81
N ARG A 22 -6.72 12.33 29.64
CA ARG A 22 -7.13 11.75 28.35
C ARG A 22 -8.47 12.30 27.87
N ALA A 23 -9.39 12.60 28.80
CA ALA A 23 -10.71 13.12 28.46
C ALA A 23 -10.66 14.49 27.76
N ASP A 24 -9.55 15.22 27.94
CA ASP A 24 -9.36 16.56 27.38
C ASP A 24 -8.68 16.51 26.00
N LEU A 25 -8.18 15.35 25.56
CA LEU A 25 -7.48 15.20 24.29
C LEU A 25 -8.46 15.21 23.11
N ARG A 26 -8.17 16.07 22.15
CA ARG A 26 -8.92 16.25 20.90
C ARG A 26 -8.02 16.05 19.69
N LEU A 27 -8.58 15.56 18.60
CA LEU A 27 -7.87 15.48 17.33
C LEU A 27 -7.55 16.87 16.80
N VAL A 28 -6.30 17.05 16.37
CA VAL A 28 -5.87 18.22 15.61
C VAL A 28 -6.56 18.25 14.25
N LYS A 29 -6.80 19.45 13.73
CA LYS A 29 -7.38 19.64 12.39
C LYS A 29 -6.47 19.05 11.31
N LYS A 30 -7.05 18.21 10.44
CA LYS A 30 -6.34 17.62 9.29
C LYS A 30 -6.32 18.58 8.09
N ILE A 31 -5.20 18.62 7.38
CA ILE A 31 -5.06 19.40 6.13
C ILE A 31 -5.98 18.84 5.02
N SER A 32 -6.21 17.52 4.99
CA SER A 32 -6.96 16.83 3.92
C SER A 32 -8.44 16.53 4.22
N GLY A 33 -9.05 17.15 5.24
CA GLY A 33 -10.50 17.10 5.50
C GLY A 33 -11.13 15.74 5.87
N LYS A 34 -10.45 14.60 5.70
CA LYS A 34 -10.97 13.27 6.06
C LYS A 34 -10.64 12.90 7.51
N THR A 35 -11.65 12.97 8.38
CA THR A 35 -11.58 12.49 9.77
C THR A 35 -11.34 10.97 9.78
N GLY A 36 -10.25 10.55 10.40
CA GLY A 36 -9.97 9.13 10.68
C GLY A 36 -10.20 8.89 12.17
N TYR A 37 -10.83 7.78 12.50
CA TYR A 37 -11.05 7.33 13.87
C TYR A 37 -9.70 6.96 14.53
N ILE A 38 -9.52 7.23 15.82
CA ILE A 38 -8.39 6.69 16.61
C ILE A 38 -8.90 5.39 17.23
N PRO A 39 -8.47 4.19 16.80
CA PRO A 39 -9.08 2.96 17.30
C PRO A 39 -8.65 2.59 18.72
N SER A 40 -7.54 3.09 19.26
CA SER A 40 -7.08 2.72 20.60
C SER A 40 -5.90 3.58 21.06
N ASP A 41 -5.53 3.45 22.35
CA ASP A 41 -4.34 4.03 23.01
C ASP A 41 -3.00 3.51 22.45
N GLU A 42 -2.98 3.02 21.22
CA GLU A 42 -1.92 2.15 20.69
C GLU A 42 -1.13 2.83 19.57
N ILE A 43 -0.19 3.70 19.94
CA ILE A 43 0.79 4.21 18.99
C ILE A 43 1.89 3.16 18.79
N SER A 44 1.69 2.25 17.85
CA SER A 44 2.69 1.30 17.39
C SER A 44 3.76 2.01 16.57
N ILE A 45 5.06 1.75 16.82
CA ILE A 45 6.16 2.24 15.98
C ILE A 45 6.10 1.61 14.56
N LYS A 46 5.37 0.48 14.42
CA LYS A 46 5.24 -0.27 13.17
C LYS A 46 4.11 0.22 12.27
N ASN A 47 3.16 0.99 12.81
CA ASN A 47 2.11 1.63 12.02
C ASN A 47 2.46 3.12 11.95
N GLU A 48 2.65 3.66 10.75
CA GLU A 48 2.82 5.10 10.52
C GLU A 48 1.51 5.90 10.78
N GLU A 49 0.71 5.48 11.76
CA GLU A 49 -0.43 6.25 12.25
C GLU A 49 0.09 7.41 13.10
N TYR A 50 0.31 8.53 12.42
CA TYR A 50 0.63 9.79 13.07
C TYR A 50 -0.65 10.31 13.73
N HIS A 51 -0.78 10.06 15.03
CA HIS A 51 -1.80 10.72 15.83
C HIS A 51 -1.28 12.08 16.30
N TRP A 52 -2.04 13.11 15.97
CA TRP A 52 -1.85 14.47 16.48
C TRP A 52 -3.05 14.82 17.34
N VAL A 53 -2.80 15.00 18.63
CA VAL A 53 -3.84 15.35 19.60
C VAL A 53 -3.43 16.58 20.39
N THR A 54 -4.40 17.29 20.94
CA THR A 54 -4.19 18.49 21.74
C THR A 54 -5.21 18.57 22.87
N ASP A 55 -4.78 19.11 24.01
CA ASP A 55 -5.66 19.52 25.11
C ASP A 55 -6.02 21.02 25.04
N GLY A 56 -5.64 21.70 23.95
CA GLY A 56 -5.77 23.15 23.78
C GLY A 56 -4.58 23.96 24.29
N ARG A 57 -3.61 23.34 24.97
CA ARG A 57 -2.38 24.00 25.46
C ARG A 57 -1.14 23.52 24.74
N VAL A 58 -1.07 22.23 24.41
CA VAL A 58 0.06 21.62 23.69
C VAL A 58 -0.39 20.76 22.52
N ILE A 59 0.50 20.58 21.53
CA ILE A 59 0.33 19.52 20.52
C ILE A 59 1.15 18.31 20.95
N LEU A 60 0.50 17.16 20.97
CA LEU A 60 1.12 15.86 21.11
C LEU A 60 1.20 15.18 19.74
N TRP A 61 2.41 14.74 19.40
CA TRP A 61 2.67 13.99 18.18
C TRP A 61 3.57 12.80 18.50
N ARG A 62 3.09 11.57 18.21
CA ARG A 62 3.78 10.30 18.53
C ARG A 62 4.25 10.20 19.99
N GLY A 63 3.43 10.67 20.92
CA GLY A 63 3.75 10.66 22.36
C GLY A 63 4.83 11.67 22.77
N LYS A 64 5.08 12.71 21.98
CA LYS A 64 5.98 13.82 22.36
C LYS A 64 5.21 15.14 22.28
N ILE A 65 5.52 16.05 23.20
CA ILE A 65 5.10 17.45 23.09
C ILE A 65 5.89 18.09 21.97
N VAL A 66 5.19 18.66 21.00
CA VAL A 66 5.80 19.46 19.94
C VAL A 66 6.23 20.79 20.54
N SER A 67 7.49 21.15 20.34
CA SER A 67 8.05 22.42 20.79
C SER A 67 8.97 23.00 19.74
N ASN A 68 9.08 24.33 19.76
CA ASN A 68 9.93 25.07 18.85
C ASN A 68 11.25 25.46 19.55
N PRO A 69 12.39 25.51 18.85
CA PRO A 69 13.66 25.94 19.44
C PRO A 69 13.62 27.37 19.99
N PRO A 70 14.46 27.72 20.98
CA PRO A 70 14.60 29.10 21.46
C PRO A 70 14.88 30.08 20.32
N GLY A 71 14.32 31.29 20.41
CA GLY A 71 14.46 32.31 19.37
C GLY A 71 13.53 32.13 18.16
N THR A 72 12.62 31.15 18.19
CA THR A 72 11.56 30.99 17.19
C THR A 72 10.17 31.17 17.83
N PRO A 73 9.13 31.53 17.05
CA PRO A 73 7.77 31.66 17.58
C PRO A 73 7.33 30.38 18.30
N THR A 74 6.52 30.49 19.34
CA THR A 74 5.93 29.31 20.00
C THR A 74 4.97 28.59 19.07
N VAL A 75 4.71 27.30 19.33
CA VAL A 75 3.75 26.49 18.55
C VAL A 75 2.38 27.14 18.68
N ASP A 76 1.76 27.49 17.55
CA ASP A 76 0.43 28.11 17.53
C ASP A 76 -0.65 27.02 17.44
N ILE A 77 -1.12 26.58 18.60
CA ILE A 77 -2.09 25.49 18.75
C ILE A 77 -3.36 25.72 17.93
N ALA A 78 -3.83 26.97 17.85
CA ALA A 78 -5.10 27.32 17.22
C ALA A 78 -5.08 27.13 15.68
N SER A 79 -3.93 27.35 15.04
CA SER A 79 -3.78 27.22 13.59
C SER A 79 -3.11 25.93 13.14
N PHE A 80 -2.63 25.12 14.09
CA PHE A 80 -1.91 23.89 13.83
C PHE A 80 -2.75 22.90 13.03
N GLN A 81 -2.22 22.47 11.89
CA GLN A 81 -2.83 21.50 10.99
C GLN A 81 -1.80 20.47 10.54
N ALA A 82 -2.23 19.23 10.37
CA ALA A 82 -1.32 18.14 10.03
C ALA A 82 -1.82 17.17 8.95
N MET A 83 -0.86 16.52 8.28
CA MET A 83 -1.04 15.48 7.27
C MET A 83 0.19 14.55 7.23
N GLY A 84 0.00 13.27 7.57
CA GLY A 84 1.06 12.25 7.62
C GLY A 84 2.25 12.62 8.52
N ARG A 85 3.40 12.87 7.92
CA ARG A 85 4.62 13.28 8.66
C ARG A 85 4.80 14.79 8.71
N PHE A 86 3.92 15.53 8.06
CA PHE A 86 4.00 16.97 7.89
C PHE A 86 2.96 17.68 8.75
N ALA A 87 3.35 18.80 9.36
CA ALA A 87 2.39 19.70 9.97
C ALA A 87 2.83 21.16 9.78
N VAL A 88 1.90 22.07 10.05
CA VAL A 88 2.12 23.49 9.90
C VAL A 88 1.23 24.25 10.88
N ASP A 89 1.77 25.32 11.45
CA ASP A 89 0.98 26.37 12.09
C ASP A 89 1.20 27.70 11.37
N LYS A 90 0.61 28.78 11.87
CA LYS A 90 0.73 30.12 11.27
C LYS A 90 2.17 30.63 11.14
N TYR A 91 3.14 30.06 11.85
CA TYR A 91 4.51 30.54 11.94
C TYR A 91 5.58 29.52 11.54
N SER A 92 5.27 28.22 11.55
CA SER A 92 6.28 27.16 11.46
C SER A 92 5.80 25.98 10.64
N LEU A 93 6.74 25.33 9.94
CA LEU A 93 6.57 24.01 9.37
C LEU A 93 7.18 22.95 10.28
N TYR A 94 6.63 21.75 10.19
CA TYR A 94 7.00 20.63 11.02
C TYR A 94 7.14 19.35 10.21
N PHE A 95 8.10 18.53 10.61
CA PHE A 95 8.24 17.16 10.16
C PHE A 95 8.56 16.24 11.34
N ASP A 96 7.83 15.14 11.47
CA ASP A 96 7.95 14.19 12.60
C ASP A 96 7.95 14.87 13.99
N GLY A 97 7.12 15.90 14.18
CA GLY A 97 7.02 16.62 15.45
C GLY A 97 8.14 17.61 15.73
N GLN A 98 9.02 17.87 14.77
CA GLN A 98 10.10 18.84 14.89
C GLN A 98 9.90 20.00 13.93
N ARG A 99 10.19 21.22 14.39
CA ARG A 99 10.19 22.40 13.54
C ARG A 99 11.28 22.28 12.47
N THR A 100 10.92 22.51 11.21
CA THR A 100 11.85 22.44 10.06
C THR A 100 12.20 23.80 9.49
N GLU A 101 11.22 24.70 9.35
CA GLU A 101 11.40 26.05 8.80
C GLU A 101 10.29 27.02 9.25
N SER A 102 10.36 28.27 8.78
CA SER A 102 9.32 29.29 8.99
C SER A 102 8.16 29.11 8.00
N ASN A 103 6.93 29.36 8.45
CA ASN A 103 5.73 29.41 7.62
C ASN A 103 5.13 30.81 7.58
N SER A 104 5.85 31.77 7.00
CA SER A 104 5.43 33.17 7.02
C SER A 104 5.72 33.89 5.70
N GLY A 105 4.99 34.98 5.46
CA GLY A 105 5.19 35.85 4.30
C GLY A 105 4.99 35.14 2.96
N ALA A 106 5.86 35.44 1.99
CA ALA A 106 5.87 34.80 0.67
C ALA A 106 6.17 33.29 0.73
N SER A 107 6.76 32.82 1.83
CA SER A 107 7.06 31.42 2.09
C SER A 107 5.92 30.70 2.81
N ARG A 108 4.70 31.24 2.82
CA ARG A 108 3.57 30.54 3.44
C ARG A 108 3.12 29.36 2.58
N VAL A 109 2.85 28.22 3.22
CA VAL A 109 2.25 27.04 2.55
C VAL A 109 0.87 27.37 2.03
N ASP A 110 0.61 27.03 0.77
CA ASP A 110 -0.73 27.09 0.20
C ASP A 110 -1.52 25.82 0.59
N LEU A 111 -2.18 25.89 1.75
CA LEU A 111 -2.97 24.79 2.29
C LEU A 111 -4.12 24.34 1.37
N ALA A 112 -4.62 25.20 0.48
CA ALA A 112 -5.73 24.86 -0.40
C ALA A 112 -5.32 23.87 -1.49
N THR A 113 -4.04 23.88 -1.88
CA THR A 113 -3.51 23.05 -2.96
C THR A 113 -2.49 22.01 -2.48
N LEU A 114 -2.11 22.07 -1.19
CA LEU A 114 -1.17 21.15 -0.58
C LEU A 114 -1.66 19.70 -0.66
N LYS A 115 -0.82 18.83 -1.22
CA LYS A 115 -1.08 17.39 -1.33
C LYS A 115 0.21 16.58 -1.22
N ALA A 116 0.07 15.35 -0.73
CA ALA A 116 1.13 14.34 -0.83
C ALA A 116 1.23 13.83 -2.27
N ILE A 117 2.45 13.61 -2.77
CA ILE A 117 2.66 12.93 -4.05
C ILE A 117 2.52 11.43 -3.83
N GLU A 118 1.64 10.76 -4.59
CA GLU A 118 1.51 9.30 -4.61
C GLU A 118 1.31 8.65 -3.21
N GLY A 119 0.66 9.38 -2.30
CA GLY A 119 0.44 8.94 -0.92
C GLY A 119 1.71 8.88 -0.06
N ASN A 120 2.84 9.38 -0.54
CA ASN A 120 4.09 9.44 0.22
C ASN A 120 4.09 10.64 1.17
N SER A 121 4.33 10.39 2.46
CA SER A 121 4.26 11.38 3.53
C SER A 121 5.50 12.28 3.65
N THR A 122 6.57 11.97 2.91
CA THR A 122 7.84 12.72 2.93
C THR A 122 7.93 13.77 1.82
N THR A 123 7.09 13.66 0.79
CA THR A 123 7.15 14.48 -0.42
C THR A 123 5.78 15.10 -0.69
N LEU A 124 5.67 16.40 -0.42
CA LEU A 124 4.44 17.17 -0.60
C LEU A 124 4.67 18.28 -1.62
N VAL A 125 3.60 18.66 -2.32
CA VAL A 125 3.58 19.82 -3.21
C VAL A 125 2.36 20.68 -2.93
N ASP A 126 2.54 21.99 -3.03
CA ASP A 126 1.45 22.94 -3.23
C ASP A 126 1.55 23.58 -4.63
N SER A 127 0.69 24.55 -4.91
CA SER A 127 0.63 25.26 -6.20
C SER A 127 1.95 25.92 -6.62
N LYS A 128 2.89 26.10 -5.68
CA LYS A 128 4.13 26.84 -5.90
C LYS A 128 5.38 26.05 -5.52
N ASN A 129 5.31 25.17 -4.53
CA ASN A 129 6.47 24.65 -3.81
C ASN A 129 6.49 23.13 -3.71
N LEU A 130 7.69 22.57 -3.79
CA LEU A 130 8.02 21.22 -3.36
C LEU A 130 8.52 21.25 -1.91
N TYR A 131 8.00 20.35 -1.09
CA TYR A 131 8.41 20.11 0.28
C TYR A 131 8.92 18.68 0.43
N LEU A 132 10.18 18.54 0.84
CA LEU A 132 10.82 17.26 1.14
C LEU A 132 11.17 17.19 2.62
N SER A 133 10.65 16.18 3.32
CA SER A 133 10.81 16.00 4.77
C SER A 133 10.50 17.28 5.57
N GLY A 134 9.42 17.95 5.17
CA GLY A 134 8.96 19.22 5.73
C GLY A 134 9.86 20.43 5.49
N ARG A 135 10.81 20.32 4.55
CA ARG A 135 11.64 21.44 4.08
C ARG A 135 11.32 21.78 2.63
N ARG A 136 11.11 23.05 2.34
CA ARG A 136 10.94 23.59 0.99
C ARG A 136 12.22 23.42 0.19
N GLN A 137 12.09 22.88 -1.01
CA GLN A 137 13.23 22.64 -1.92
C GLN A 137 13.23 23.55 -3.14
N GLY A 138 12.09 24.14 -3.47
CA GLY A 138 11.95 24.99 -4.66
C GLY A 138 10.58 24.84 -5.28
N SER A 139 10.49 25.12 -6.57
CA SER A 139 9.22 25.11 -7.29
C SER A 139 8.65 23.70 -7.46
N SER A 140 7.32 23.58 -7.37
CA SER A 140 6.60 22.35 -7.74
C SER A 140 6.50 22.14 -9.26
N SER A 141 6.80 23.13 -10.10
CA SER A 141 6.60 23.06 -11.56
C SER A 141 7.46 22.01 -12.26
N ASN A 142 8.63 21.69 -11.70
CA ASN A 142 9.62 20.82 -12.34
C ASN A 142 9.67 19.42 -11.69
N VAL A 143 8.65 19.08 -10.90
CA VAL A 143 8.60 17.81 -10.18
C VAL A 143 8.00 16.73 -11.07
N THR A 144 8.76 15.67 -11.29
CA THR A 144 8.32 14.48 -12.02
C THR A 144 8.44 13.27 -11.11
N VAL A 145 7.39 12.46 -11.04
CA VAL A 145 7.47 11.14 -10.40
C VAL A 145 8.18 10.21 -11.36
N LEU A 146 9.32 9.66 -10.93
CA LEU A 146 10.03 8.65 -11.72
C LEU A 146 9.37 7.29 -11.50
N GLU A 147 9.22 6.90 -10.24
CA GLU A 147 8.63 5.61 -9.90
C GLU A 147 8.21 5.56 -8.42
N LYS A 148 7.26 4.66 -8.11
CA LYS A 148 6.77 4.40 -6.75
C LYS A 148 6.77 2.90 -6.47
N ARG A 149 7.15 2.50 -5.27
CA ARG A 149 7.13 1.09 -4.86
C ARG A 149 6.48 0.91 -3.49
N TRP A 150 5.60 -0.08 -3.41
CA TRP A 150 4.94 -0.47 -2.16
C TRP A 150 5.88 -1.25 -1.26
N TRP A 151 5.81 -1.00 0.04
CA TRP A 151 6.53 -1.80 1.02
C TRP A 151 5.85 -3.17 1.17
N GLY A 152 6.51 -4.23 0.70
CA GLY A 152 6.12 -5.62 0.94
C GLY A 152 5.23 -6.26 -0.13
N ILE A 153 4.27 -7.06 0.32
CA ILE A 153 3.39 -7.90 -0.50
C ILE A 153 2.27 -7.06 -1.13
N ASN A 154 1.78 -7.43 -2.32
CA ASN A 154 0.77 -6.69 -3.07
C ASN A 154 -0.42 -6.19 -2.20
N PRO A 155 -0.59 -4.87 -2.02
CA PRO A 155 -1.60 -4.32 -1.11
C PRO A 155 -3.03 -4.50 -1.62
N ARG A 156 -3.24 -4.67 -2.94
CA ARG A 156 -4.57 -4.93 -3.53
C ARG A 156 -5.12 -6.29 -3.14
N LEU A 157 -4.26 -7.17 -2.63
CA LEU A 157 -4.56 -8.55 -2.25
C LEU A 157 -4.54 -8.77 -0.72
N MET A 158 -4.44 -7.68 0.04
CA MET A 158 -4.46 -7.71 1.49
C MET A 158 -5.83 -7.22 2.01
N SER A 159 -6.45 -8.01 2.89
CA SER A 159 -7.79 -7.72 3.41
C SER A 159 -7.90 -6.34 4.06
N VAL A 160 -9.10 -5.78 3.89
CA VAL A 160 -9.56 -4.43 4.15
C VAL A 160 -9.39 -4.03 5.63
N ASN A 161 -8.18 -3.62 6.01
CA ASN A 161 -7.93 -2.70 7.13
C ASN A 161 -6.48 -2.22 7.23
N ARG A 162 -5.75 -2.18 6.11
CA ARG A 162 -4.33 -1.78 6.10
C ARG A 162 -4.04 -0.67 5.10
N ASN A 163 -4.82 0.42 5.17
CA ASN A 163 -4.52 1.72 4.56
C ASN A 163 -3.26 2.41 5.18
N LEU A 164 -2.30 1.63 5.69
CA LEU A 164 -1.25 2.08 6.61
C LEU A 164 0.17 1.78 6.12
N TYR A 165 0.35 1.42 4.85
CA TYR A 165 1.68 1.14 4.32
C TYR A 165 2.16 2.23 3.37
N SER A 166 3.29 2.78 3.74
CA SER A 166 3.99 3.83 3.02
C SER A 166 4.60 3.29 1.74
N ASN A 167 4.61 4.16 0.73
CA ASN A 167 5.32 3.92 -0.51
C ASN A 167 6.70 4.51 -0.43
N ASP A 168 7.69 3.81 -0.99
CA ASP A 168 8.85 4.53 -1.46
C ASP A 168 8.48 5.31 -2.71
N LEU A 169 8.94 6.55 -2.76
CA LEU A 169 8.72 7.45 -3.87
C LEU A 169 10.05 7.98 -4.37
N LEU A 170 10.30 7.79 -5.66
CA LEU A 170 11.42 8.37 -6.37
C LEU A 170 10.90 9.51 -7.27
N ILE A 171 11.42 10.71 -7.06
CA ILE A 171 11.09 11.88 -7.89
C ILE A 171 12.34 12.50 -8.48
N ARG A 172 12.14 13.23 -9.57
CA ARG A 172 13.08 14.19 -10.13
C ARG A 172 12.54 15.60 -9.91
N SER A 173 13.40 16.53 -9.52
CA SER A 173 13.12 17.97 -9.54
C SER A 173 14.29 18.70 -10.16
N GLY A 174 14.12 19.15 -11.41
CA GLY A 174 15.22 19.71 -12.20
C GLY A 174 16.35 18.69 -12.41
N GLN A 175 17.54 19.00 -11.89
CA GLN A 175 18.74 18.14 -11.98
C GLN A 175 18.97 17.26 -10.74
N ASN A 176 18.01 17.22 -9.82
CA ASN A 176 18.12 16.48 -8.57
C ASN A 176 17.17 15.27 -8.56
N ILE A 177 17.63 14.16 -8.00
CA ILE A 177 16.85 12.94 -7.76
C ILE A 177 16.65 12.79 -6.27
N TYR A 178 15.43 12.44 -5.85
CA TYR A 178 15.11 12.24 -4.44
C TYR A 178 14.37 10.92 -4.23
N LEU A 179 14.83 10.15 -3.25
CA LEU A 179 14.13 8.97 -2.73
C LEU A 179 13.57 9.30 -1.35
N ASN A 180 12.24 9.26 -1.20
CA ASN A 180 11.57 9.58 0.08
C ASN A 180 12.00 10.93 0.67
N GLY A 181 12.12 11.94 -0.18
CA GLY A 181 12.56 13.28 0.18
C GLY A 181 14.05 13.41 0.53
N VAL A 182 14.85 12.36 0.37
CA VAL A 182 16.30 12.38 0.55
C VAL A 182 16.99 12.50 -0.81
N HIS A 183 17.89 13.47 -0.93
CA HIS A 183 18.64 13.70 -2.16
C HIS A 183 19.61 12.54 -2.46
N LEU A 184 19.61 12.05 -3.70
CA LEU A 184 20.57 11.07 -4.19
C LEU A 184 21.65 11.78 -5.00
N THR A 185 22.92 11.45 -4.74
CA THR A 185 24.05 11.90 -5.56
C THR A 185 24.05 11.11 -6.87
N ALA A 186 23.24 11.56 -7.84
CA ALA A 186 23.10 10.92 -9.15
C ALA A 186 22.95 11.97 -10.27
N ASN A 187 23.44 11.66 -11.46
CA ASN A 187 23.15 12.46 -12.65
C ASN A 187 21.72 12.19 -13.14
N ALA A 188 20.84 13.18 -13.02
CA ALA A 188 19.42 13.04 -13.33
C ALA A 188 19.11 12.73 -14.80
N ASP A 189 19.98 13.12 -15.74
CA ASP A 189 19.77 12.93 -17.18
C ASP A 189 20.10 11.51 -17.65
N SER A 190 20.98 10.81 -16.92
CA SER A 190 21.37 9.42 -17.20
C SER A 190 20.88 8.41 -16.15
N PHE A 191 19.99 8.83 -15.24
CA PHE A 191 19.55 8.02 -14.12
C PHE A 191 18.69 6.83 -14.58
N GLU A 192 19.06 5.63 -14.14
CA GLU A 192 18.35 4.38 -14.45
C GLU A 192 18.27 3.48 -13.21
N ILE A 193 17.10 2.93 -12.94
CA ILE A 193 16.91 1.97 -11.85
C ILE A 193 17.31 0.58 -12.34
N ILE A 194 18.23 -0.06 -11.61
CA ILE A 194 18.69 -1.42 -11.90
C ILE A 194 18.01 -2.44 -10.99
N ARG A 195 17.86 -2.10 -9.71
CA ARG A 195 17.17 -2.94 -8.71
C ARG A 195 16.53 -2.06 -7.66
N TRP A 196 15.29 -2.35 -7.28
CA TRP A 196 14.65 -1.67 -6.16
C TRP A 196 13.97 -2.68 -5.24
N ILE A 197 14.55 -2.84 -4.05
CA ILE A 197 13.93 -3.55 -2.93
C ILE A 197 13.28 -2.49 -2.02
N PRO A 198 11.94 -2.42 -1.98
CA PRO A 198 11.25 -1.39 -1.22
C PRO A 198 11.61 -1.45 0.27
N HIS A 199 11.72 -0.28 0.90
CA HIS A 199 12.11 -0.09 2.29
C HIS A 199 13.52 -0.61 2.64
N SER A 200 14.37 -0.87 1.64
CA SER A 200 15.65 -1.56 1.84
C SER A 200 16.81 -1.09 0.99
N LEU A 201 16.70 -1.16 -0.34
CA LEU A 201 17.84 -0.98 -1.24
C LEU A 201 17.39 -0.44 -2.60
N LEU A 202 18.05 0.62 -3.05
CA LEU A 202 17.98 1.08 -4.43
C LEU A 202 19.36 0.90 -5.05
N VAL A 203 19.43 0.13 -6.14
CA VAL A 203 20.60 0.03 -7.01
C VAL A 203 20.24 0.76 -8.30
N PHE A 204 21.05 1.75 -8.66
CA PHE A 204 20.83 2.57 -9.84
C PHE A 204 22.13 2.78 -10.60
N ARG A 205 22.00 3.15 -11.87
CA ARG A 205 23.09 3.50 -12.76
C ARG A 205 22.95 4.96 -13.18
N ASP A 206 24.08 5.63 -13.36
CA ASP A 206 24.17 6.87 -14.13
C ASP A 206 25.45 6.89 -14.97
N ASN A 207 25.75 8.02 -15.62
CA ASN A 207 26.94 8.20 -16.46
C ASN A 207 28.28 8.05 -15.73
N LYS A 208 28.31 8.05 -14.40
CA LYS A 208 29.49 7.82 -13.58
C LYS A 208 29.62 6.38 -13.07
N GLY A 209 28.57 5.57 -13.22
CA GLY A 209 28.62 4.14 -12.95
C GLY A 209 27.43 3.61 -12.16
N MET A 210 27.67 2.52 -11.43
CA MET A 210 26.68 1.80 -10.63
C MET A 210 26.75 2.23 -9.16
N TYR A 211 25.59 2.45 -8.54
CA TYR A 211 25.46 2.89 -7.16
C TYR A 211 24.52 1.98 -6.37
N ARG A 212 24.86 1.74 -5.10
CA ARG A 212 24.04 1.00 -4.14
C ARG A 212 23.69 1.94 -3.00
N TYR A 213 22.40 2.16 -2.79
CA TYR A 213 21.88 3.05 -1.76
C TYR A 213 20.98 2.25 -0.79
N PRO A 214 21.51 1.75 0.33
CA PRO A 214 20.72 1.15 1.40
C PRO A 214 19.88 2.22 2.10
N PHE A 215 18.60 1.95 2.33
CA PHE A 215 17.68 2.88 2.99
C PHE A 215 16.58 2.14 3.75
N GLY A 216 15.73 2.89 4.45
CA GLY A 216 14.63 2.33 5.23
C GLY A 216 15.11 1.50 6.43
N GLN A 217 14.18 0.81 7.10
CA GLN A 217 14.54 -0.01 8.28
C GLN A 217 15.29 -1.29 7.89
N LEU A 218 15.12 -1.75 6.65
CA LEU A 218 15.74 -3.00 6.20
C LEU A 218 17.17 -2.81 5.73
N SER A 219 17.52 -1.61 5.25
CA SER A 219 18.91 -1.17 5.01
C SER A 219 19.76 -2.21 4.27
N GLY A 220 19.33 -2.63 3.08
CA GLY A 220 20.05 -3.57 2.23
C GLY A 220 19.62 -5.04 2.39
N LYS A 221 18.70 -5.35 3.31
CA LYS A 221 18.18 -6.71 3.51
C LYS A 221 17.15 -7.11 2.45
N ALA A 222 17.05 -8.41 2.19
CA ALA A 222 16.02 -8.99 1.34
C ALA A 222 14.62 -8.83 1.94
N ILE A 223 13.58 -9.01 1.11
CA ILE A 223 12.17 -8.96 1.54
C ILE A 223 11.43 -10.26 1.22
N PRO A 224 10.38 -10.61 1.98
CA PRO A 224 9.92 -9.94 3.19
C PRO A 224 10.78 -10.35 4.39
N VAL A 225 10.72 -9.57 5.47
CA VAL A 225 11.49 -9.80 6.71
C VAL A 225 10.66 -10.55 7.76
N ASP A 226 9.49 -11.04 7.36
CA ASP A 226 8.63 -11.85 8.20
C ASP A 226 9.19 -13.28 8.26
N ASP A 227 9.25 -13.86 9.46
CA ASP A 227 9.71 -15.22 9.66
C ASP A 227 8.67 -16.25 9.21
N ASP A 228 7.44 -15.82 8.87
CA ASP A 228 6.34 -16.68 8.43
C ASP A 228 6.05 -16.63 6.92
N VAL A 229 7.11 -16.64 6.10
CA VAL A 229 7.01 -16.64 4.63
C VAL A 229 7.86 -17.72 3.96
N SER A 230 7.38 -18.18 2.80
CA SER A 230 8.03 -19.18 1.99
C SER A 230 9.01 -18.62 0.95
N PHE A 231 8.90 -17.34 0.59
CA PHE A 231 9.75 -16.70 -0.44
C PHE A 231 10.51 -15.51 0.12
N GLU A 232 11.72 -15.31 -0.37
CA GLU A 232 12.57 -14.16 -0.07
C GLU A 232 13.25 -13.66 -1.35
N VAL A 233 13.24 -12.35 -1.55
CA VAL A 233 13.72 -11.66 -2.74
C VAL A 233 14.87 -10.73 -2.32
N GLY A 234 16.08 -11.12 -2.66
CA GLY A 234 17.31 -10.36 -2.38
C GLY A 234 17.74 -9.46 -3.54
N GLU A 235 18.96 -8.94 -3.44
CA GLU A 235 19.58 -8.10 -4.48
C GLU A 235 19.85 -8.91 -5.76
N SER A 236 20.50 -10.08 -5.63
CA SER A 236 20.97 -10.88 -6.77
C SER A 236 20.35 -12.28 -6.86
N ARG A 237 19.48 -12.66 -5.92
CA ARG A 237 18.87 -13.99 -5.88
C ARG A 237 17.48 -13.96 -5.26
N VAL A 238 16.69 -14.95 -5.66
CA VAL A 238 15.41 -15.28 -5.03
C VAL A 238 15.55 -16.63 -4.34
N ARG A 239 15.00 -16.75 -3.14
CA ARG A 239 15.09 -17.94 -2.31
C ARG A 239 13.70 -18.37 -1.89
N TRP A 240 13.57 -19.66 -1.60
CA TRP A 240 12.37 -20.21 -0.99
C TRP A 240 12.72 -21.19 0.13
N ARG A 241 11.76 -21.49 0.99
CA ARG A 241 11.91 -22.51 2.04
C ARG A 241 10.56 -23.18 2.31
N LYS A 242 10.62 -24.36 2.91
CA LYS A 242 9.45 -25.17 3.25
C LYS A 242 9.01 -24.88 4.67
N GLN A 243 7.71 -24.75 4.89
CA GLN A 243 7.13 -25.05 6.19
C GLN A 243 7.15 -26.57 6.38
N LEU A 244 7.72 -27.07 7.48
CA LEU A 244 7.91 -28.50 7.76
C LEU A 244 6.74 -29.10 8.56
N THR A 245 6.00 -28.26 9.26
CA THR A 245 4.95 -28.66 10.20
C THR A 245 3.92 -27.54 10.35
N SER A 246 2.70 -27.87 10.80
CA SER A 246 1.62 -26.88 10.99
C SER A 246 1.90 -25.82 12.07
N ASP A 247 2.81 -26.09 13.01
CA ASP A 247 3.34 -25.15 14.01
C ASP A 247 4.43 -24.20 13.47
N ARG A 248 4.58 -24.11 12.13
CA ARG A 248 5.47 -23.17 11.44
C ARG A 248 6.96 -23.40 11.72
N GLN A 249 7.38 -24.66 11.80
CA GLN A 249 8.81 -24.97 11.68
C GLN A 249 9.23 -24.80 10.22
N TRP A 250 10.41 -24.22 9.98
CA TRP A 250 10.85 -23.85 8.64
C TRP A 250 12.15 -24.56 8.27
N SER A 251 12.28 -24.95 7.01
CA SER A 251 13.55 -25.43 6.45
C SER A 251 14.55 -24.29 6.26
N LYS A 252 15.79 -24.65 5.93
CA LYS A 252 16.76 -23.68 5.37
C LYS A 252 16.25 -23.10 4.05
N TRP A 253 16.74 -21.90 3.73
CA TRP A 253 16.53 -21.26 2.44
C TRP A 253 17.24 -22.00 1.31
N ILE A 254 16.58 -22.09 0.17
CA ILE A 254 17.02 -22.74 -1.07
C ILE A 254 16.92 -21.71 -2.19
N ASP A 255 17.98 -21.55 -2.98
CA ASP A 255 18.00 -20.60 -4.10
C ASP A 255 17.09 -21.10 -5.25
N LEU A 256 16.32 -20.18 -5.85
CA LEU A 256 15.59 -20.42 -7.09
C LEU A 256 16.47 -19.99 -8.28
N PRO A 257 16.99 -20.93 -9.10
CA PRO A 257 17.91 -20.61 -10.17
C PRO A 257 17.20 -19.91 -11.35
N GLY A 258 17.91 -19.01 -12.03
CA GLY A 258 17.44 -18.36 -13.26
C GLY A 258 16.31 -17.32 -13.07
N ILE A 259 16.09 -16.88 -11.84
CA ILE A 259 15.10 -15.86 -11.49
C ILE A 259 15.78 -14.49 -11.35
N GLU A 260 15.35 -13.54 -12.18
CA GLU A 260 15.74 -12.15 -12.01
C GLU A 260 14.95 -11.52 -10.84
N PRO A 261 15.59 -11.12 -9.73
CA PRO A 261 14.89 -10.67 -8.53
C PRO A 261 13.97 -9.45 -8.75
N GLU A 262 14.28 -8.59 -9.72
CA GLU A 262 13.45 -7.41 -10.06
C GLU A 262 12.11 -7.78 -10.72
N GLN A 263 12.04 -8.94 -11.36
CA GLN A 263 10.82 -9.43 -12.02
C GLN A 263 10.05 -10.44 -11.17
N PHE A 264 10.53 -10.76 -9.96
CA PHE A 264 9.89 -11.70 -9.04
C PHE A 264 8.99 -10.94 -8.05
N HIS A 265 7.69 -11.05 -8.24
CA HIS A 265 6.69 -10.29 -7.49
C HIS A 265 6.00 -11.15 -6.43
N LEU A 266 6.13 -10.75 -5.17
CA LEU A 266 5.43 -11.41 -4.05
C LEU A 266 3.94 -11.03 -4.07
N ILE A 267 3.09 -12.03 -4.24
CA ILE A 267 1.62 -11.89 -4.23
C ILE A 267 1.08 -12.12 -2.83
N THR A 268 1.61 -13.13 -2.15
CA THR A 268 1.33 -13.49 -0.76
C THR A 268 2.61 -13.99 -0.08
N GLY A 269 2.53 -14.47 1.17
CA GLY A 269 3.68 -15.09 1.84
C GLY A 269 4.09 -16.44 1.23
N ASN A 270 3.18 -17.07 0.47
CA ASN A 270 3.31 -18.40 -0.10
C ASN A 270 2.98 -18.46 -1.61
N ILE A 271 2.75 -17.31 -2.24
CA ILE A 271 2.46 -17.17 -3.67
C ILE A 271 3.30 -16.01 -4.22
N ALA A 272 3.99 -16.25 -5.31
CA ALA A 272 4.71 -15.24 -6.06
C ALA A 272 4.54 -15.45 -7.56
N GLN A 273 4.82 -14.41 -8.34
CA GLN A 273 4.79 -14.45 -9.79
C GLN A 273 6.16 -14.08 -10.35
N TYR A 274 6.59 -14.80 -11.38
CA TYR A 274 7.71 -14.42 -12.23
C TYR A 274 7.32 -14.69 -13.68
N LYS A 275 7.23 -13.61 -14.46
CA LYS A 275 6.74 -13.65 -15.85
C LYS A 275 5.38 -14.35 -15.94
N ASP A 276 5.28 -15.36 -16.78
CA ASP A 276 4.10 -16.16 -17.07
C ASP A 276 3.89 -17.32 -16.06
N ARG A 277 4.50 -17.28 -14.88
CA ARG A 277 4.45 -18.40 -13.91
C ARG A 277 4.12 -17.94 -12.51
N LEU A 278 3.29 -18.74 -11.84
CA LEU A 278 3.04 -18.66 -10.40
C LEU A 278 3.87 -19.69 -9.65
N TYR A 279 4.54 -19.22 -8.61
CA TYR A 279 5.29 -20.01 -7.64
C TYR A 279 4.42 -20.10 -6.39
N VAL A 280 3.93 -21.30 -6.07
CA VAL A 280 2.97 -21.53 -4.98
C VAL A 280 3.54 -22.56 -4.03
N THR A 281 3.65 -22.24 -2.74
CA THR A 281 3.91 -23.26 -1.72
C THR A 281 2.59 -23.76 -1.13
N LYS A 282 2.43 -25.09 -1.13
CA LYS A 282 1.27 -25.79 -0.59
C LYS A 282 1.72 -26.79 0.46
N LEU A 283 1.06 -26.76 1.61
CA LEU A 283 1.24 -27.77 2.65
C LEU A 283 0.76 -29.12 2.10
N SER A 284 1.66 -30.09 1.99
CA SER A 284 1.29 -31.44 1.60
C SER A 284 0.51 -32.15 2.70
N ILE A 285 -0.13 -33.28 2.36
CA ILE A 285 -0.80 -34.17 3.33
C ILE A 285 0.15 -34.69 4.41
N PHE A 286 1.47 -34.63 4.18
CA PHE A 286 2.51 -35.06 5.12
C PHE A 286 2.98 -33.92 6.05
N GLY A 287 2.38 -32.73 5.95
CA GLY A 287 2.71 -31.59 6.80
C GLY A 287 3.89 -30.74 6.32
N GLU A 288 4.53 -31.12 5.21
CA GLU A 288 5.62 -30.35 4.60
C GLU A 288 5.16 -29.60 3.35
N ASP A 289 5.62 -28.36 3.18
CA ASP A 289 5.38 -27.55 1.98
C ASP A 289 6.06 -28.16 0.74
N GLN A 290 5.33 -28.14 -0.36
CA GLN A 290 5.85 -28.36 -1.70
C GLN A 290 5.73 -27.09 -2.53
N LEU A 291 6.76 -26.81 -3.35
CA LEU A 291 6.73 -25.73 -4.33
C LEU A 291 6.15 -26.24 -5.65
N GLU A 292 5.05 -25.63 -6.06
CA GLU A 292 4.40 -25.85 -7.36
C GLU A 292 4.66 -24.64 -8.26
N ILE A 293 5.03 -24.90 -9.52
CA ILE A 293 5.23 -23.86 -10.53
C ILE A 293 4.16 -24.03 -11.60
N ILE A 294 3.28 -23.04 -11.71
CA ILE A 294 2.07 -23.11 -12.51
C ILE A 294 2.18 -22.10 -13.66
N PRO A 295 2.15 -22.53 -14.93
CA PRO A 295 2.11 -21.61 -16.06
C PRO A 295 0.76 -20.90 -16.14
N LEU A 296 0.80 -19.61 -16.44
CA LEU A 296 -0.37 -18.82 -16.80
C LEU A 296 -0.73 -19.11 -18.26
N ASP A 297 -2.01 -19.31 -18.54
CA ASP A 297 -2.51 -19.45 -19.92
C ASP A 297 -2.45 -18.15 -20.73
N THR A 298 -2.15 -17.06 -20.04
CA THR A 298 -2.05 -15.69 -20.53
C THR A 298 -0.71 -15.13 -20.06
N PRO A 299 0.35 -15.19 -20.88
CA PRO A 299 1.72 -14.90 -20.44
C PRO A 299 1.95 -13.48 -19.92
N ASP A 300 1.14 -12.53 -20.38
CA ASP A 300 1.15 -11.12 -20.01
C ASP A 300 0.22 -10.78 -18.83
N LEU A 301 -0.50 -11.76 -18.27
CA LEU A 301 -1.39 -11.55 -17.14
C LEU A 301 -0.60 -11.26 -15.87
N VAL A 302 -0.83 -10.09 -15.27
CA VAL A 302 -0.31 -9.74 -13.94
C VAL A 302 -1.35 -10.07 -12.87
N ILE A 303 -0.97 -10.86 -11.87
CA ILE A 303 -1.85 -11.19 -10.74
C ILE A 303 -1.78 -10.09 -9.69
N ASP A 304 -2.82 -9.25 -9.66
CA ASP A 304 -2.86 -8.10 -8.76
C ASP A 304 -4.20 -7.86 -8.06
N ARG A 305 -5.18 -8.73 -8.26
CA ARG A 305 -6.52 -8.68 -7.64
C ARG A 305 -6.91 -10.04 -7.10
N SER A 306 -7.94 -10.10 -6.24
CA SER A 306 -8.42 -11.38 -5.70
C SER A 306 -8.89 -12.30 -6.83
N PHE A 307 -9.45 -11.74 -7.90
CA PHE A 307 -9.89 -12.48 -9.08
C PHE A 307 -9.26 -11.91 -10.35
N ASN A 308 -8.50 -12.75 -11.07
CA ASN A 308 -7.78 -12.39 -12.29
C ASN A 308 -8.23 -13.31 -13.42
N GLY A 309 -8.64 -12.74 -14.55
CA GLY A 309 -9.10 -13.52 -15.71
C GLY A 309 -7.95 -13.79 -16.68
N GLY A 310 -7.72 -15.06 -16.98
CA GLY A 310 -6.91 -15.53 -18.11
C GLY A 310 -7.80 -15.94 -19.30
N LYS A 311 -7.21 -16.67 -20.25
CA LYS A 311 -7.87 -17.10 -21.49
C LYS A 311 -8.79 -18.30 -21.28
N GLN A 312 -8.34 -19.29 -20.52
CA GLN A 312 -9.04 -20.54 -20.24
C GLN A 312 -9.30 -20.74 -18.74
N HIS A 313 -8.61 -19.97 -17.89
CA HIS A 313 -8.72 -20.04 -16.45
C HIS A 313 -8.87 -18.67 -15.82
N ALA A 314 -9.64 -18.59 -14.73
CA ALA A 314 -9.53 -17.53 -13.76
C ALA A 314 -8.64 -17.97 -12.58
N TYR A 315 -7.84 -17.05 -12.09
CA TYR A 315 -6.94 -17.23 -10.95
C TYR A 315 -7.48 -16.45 -9.76
N PHE A 316 -7.99 -17.17 -8.76
CA PHE A 316 -8.53 -16.60 -7.54
C PHE A 316 -7.54 -16.77 -6.37
N ILE A 317 -7.17 -15.65 -5.75
CA ILE A 317 -6.27 -15.59 -4.59
C ILE A 317 -7.11 -15.33 -3.34
N ARG A 318 -7.21 -16.34 -2.47
CA ARG A 318 -7.92 -16.23 -1.19
C ARG A 318 -7.13 -15.36 -0.20
N GLN A 319 -7.79 -14.39 0.44
CA GLN A 319 -7.11 -13.39 1.29
C GLN A 319 -7.04 -13.75 2.80
N LEU A 320 -7.56 -14.90 3.24
CA LEU A 320 -7.48 -15.35 4.64
C LEU A 320 -6.10 -15.92 5.03
N ARG A 321 -5.90 -16.23 6.33
CA ARG A 321 -4.62 -16.72 6.90
C ARG A 321 -3.99 -17.88 6.12
N SER A 322 -4.80 -18.79 5.56
CA SER A 322 -4.36 -19.80 4.58
C SER A 322 -4.57 -19.27 3.17
N LYS A 323 -3.68 -18.36 2.75
CA LYS A 323 -3.74 -17.75 1.42
C LYS A 323 -3.55 -18.86 0.38
N SER A 324 -4.55 -19.10 -0.44
CA SER A 324 -4.55 -20.21 -1.40
C SER A 324 -4.91 -19.71 -2.80
N LEU A 325 -4.33 -20.38 -3.80
CA LEU A 325 -4.68 -20.20 -5.20
C LEU A 325 -5.78 -21.20 -5.58
N GLN A 326 -6.85 -20.71 -6.18
CA GLN A 326 -7.83 -21.52 -6.90
C GLN A 326 -7.75 -21.19 -8.38
N ILE A 327 -7.67 -22.22 -9.22
CA ILE A 327 -7.66 -22.11 -10.68
C ILE A 327 -9.01 -22.62 -11.16
N ILE A 328 -9.76 -21.77 -11.87
CA ILE A 328 -11.15 -22.01 -12.21
C ILE A 328 -11.27 -22.03 -13.73
N PRO A 329 -11.75 -23.12 -14.34
CA PRO A 329 -11.97 -23.14 -15.78
C PRO A 329 -13.08 -22.15 -16.18
N VAL A 330 -12.91 -21.50 -17.33
CA VAL A 330 -13.89 -20.58 -17.91
C VAL A 330 -14.33 -21.05 -19.29
N ASN A 331 -15.55 -20.71 -19.67
CA ASN A 331 -16.25 -21.12 -20.88
C ASN A 331 -16.25 -19.96 -21.88
N GLY A 332 -15.06 -19.62 -22.39
CA GLY A 332 -14.88 -18.51 -23.31
C GLY A 332 -14.26 -17.26 -22.65
N PRO A 333 -14.15 -16.15 -23.42
CA PRO A 333 -13.52 -14.94 -22.94
C PRO A 333 -14.24 -14.34 -21.72
N LEU A 334 -13.50 -14.03 -20.67
CA LEU A 334 -14.06 -13.35 -19.51
C LEU A 334 -14.25 -11.85 -19.77
N THR A 335 -15.48 -11.38 -19.61
CA THR A 335 -15.75 -9.95 -19.43
C THR A 335 -15.86 -9.64 -17.95
N LYS A 336 -15.13 -8.62 -17.46
CA LYS A 336 -14.97 -8.34 -16.04
C LYS A 336 -15.20 -6.88 -15.70
N ASN A 337 -15.78 -6.64 -14.52
CA ASN A 337 -15.75 -5.36 -13.82
C ASN A 337 -15.18 -5.53 -12.40
N ASP A 338 -15.30 -4.50 -11.55
CA ASP A 338 -14.75 -4.53 -10.19
C ASP A 338 -15.50 -5.48 -9.22
N ARG A 339 -16.67 -6.00 -9.59
CA ARG A 339 -17.58 -6.76 -8.70
C ARG A 339 -17.89 -8.18 -9.18
N PHE A 340 -17.99 -8.37 -10.48
CA PHE A 340 -18.22 -9.68 -11.08
C PHE A 340 -17.51 -9.79 -12.43
N ALA A 341 -17.43 -11.02 -12.92
CA ALA A 341 -17.03 -11.35 -14.27
C ALA A 341 -18.05 -12.33 -14.86
N TYR A 342 -18.07 -12.46 -16.17
CA TYR A 342 -18.89 -13.47 -16.84
C TYR A 342 -18.20 -13.98 -18.09
N ASP A 343 -18.48 -15.24 -18.41
CA ASP A 343 -18.12 -15.89 -19.67
C ASP A 343 -19.41 -16.21 -20.47
N ASP A 344 -19.36 -17.15 -21.41
CA ASP A 344 -20.51 -17.49 -22.25
C ASP A 344 -21.63 -18.25 -21.49
N ARG A 345 -21.36 -18.77 -20.29
CA ARG A 345 -22.27 -19.66 -19.55
C ARG A 345 -22.51 -19.27 -18.09
N ASN A 346 -21.57 -18.58 -17.47
CA ASN A 346 -21.48 -18.38 -16.04
C ASN A 346 -21.18 -16.94 -15.69
N VAL A 347 -21.66 -16.57 -14.52
CA VAL A 347 -21.32 -15.35 -13.81
C VAL A 347 -20.49 -15.71 -12.58
N TYR A 348 -19.37 -15.05 -12.43
CA TYR A 348 -18.41 -15.20 -11.36
C TYR A 348 -18.53 -14.02 -10.41
N THR A 349 -18.91 -14.28 -9.17
CA THR A 349 -18.89 -13.29 -8.08
C THR A 349 -17.88 -13.73 -7.03
N TRP A 350 -17.25 -12.81 -6.31
CA TRP A 350 -16.24 -13.18 -5.32
C TRP A 350 -16.29 -12.28 -4.09
N THR A 351 -15.80 -12.81 -2.98
CA THR A 351 -15.46 -12.07 -1.76
C THR A 351 -13.95 -12.18 -1.53
N ASP A 352 -13.46 -11.67 -0.41
CA ASP A 352 -12.08 -11.90 0.03
C ASP A 352 -11.76 -13.39 0.27
N THR A 353 -12.78 -14.25 0.41
CA THR A 353 -12.64 -15.61 0.92
C THR A 353 -13.11 -16.69 -0.04
N GLU A 354 -13.99 -16.36 -0.98
CA GLU A 354 -14.57 -17.35 -1.88
C GLU A 354 -14.95 -16.73 -3.23
N VAL A 355 -15.04 -17.60 -4.22
CA VAL A 355 -15.61 -17.33 -5.53
C VAL A 355 -16.87 -18.18 -5.68
N ARG A 356 -17.93 -17.58 -6.19
CA ARG A 356 -19.19 -18.25 -6.53
C ARG A 356 -19.39 -18.18 -8.03
N ILE A 357 -19.74 -19.33 -8.61
CA ILE A 357 -19.99 -19.50 -10.03
C ILE A 357 -21.48 -19.77 -10.18
N THR A 358 -22.18 -18.94 -10.94
CA THR A 358 -23.63 -19.02 -11.15
C THR A 358 -23.91 -19.16 -12.65
N PRO A 359 -24.43 -20.32 -13.11
CA PRO A 359 -24.87 -20.48 -14.48
C PRO A 359 -25.97 -19.48 -14.84
N SER A 360 -25.90 -18.89 -16.03
CA SER A 360 -26.88 -17.94 -16.54
C SER A 360 -27.09 -18.15 -18.04
N PRO A 361 -28.34 -18.14 -18.55
CA PRO A 361 -28.59 -18.18 -19.99
C PRO A 361 -28.27 -16.86 -20.71
N CYS A 362 -28.05 -15.78 -19.97
CA CYS A 362 -27.61 -14.50 -20.52
C CYS A 362 -26.64 -13.77 -19.57
N PRO A 363 -25.42 -14.30 -19.35
CA PRO A 363 -24.49 -13.76 -18.35
C PRO A 363 -24.19 -12.26 -18.54
N ALA A 364 -24.15 -11.81 -19.80
CA ALA A 364 -23.94 -10.41 -20.18
C ALA A 364 -25.01 -9.42 -19.70
N LYS A 365 -26.19 -9.90 -19.28
CA LYS A 365 -27.26 -9.06 -18.69
C LYS A 365 -27.16 -8.94 -17.17
N THR A 366 -26.13 -9.52 -16.56
CA THR A 366 -25.84 -9.33 -15.13
C THR A 366 -25.57 -7.86 -14.85
N ARG A 367 -26.16 -7.34 -13.78
CA ARG A 367 -26.02 -5.93 -13.39
C ARG A 367 -25.96 -5.76 -11.89
N VAL A 368 -25.45 -4.63 -11.44
CA VAL A 368 -25.54 -4.22 -10.04
C VAL A 368 -26.85 -3.47 -9.86
N ARG A 369 -27.56 -3.72 -8.76
CA ARG A 369 -28.73 -2.93 -8.36
C ARG A 369 -28.26 -1.50 -8.09
N GLU A 370 -28.79 -0.52 -8.83
CA GLU A 370 -28.46 0.89 -8.60
C GLU A 370 -29.00 1.32 -7.23
N GLU A 371 -28.10 1.42 -6.26
CA GLU A 371 -28.37 2.09 -5.00
C GLU A 371 -27.14 2.95 -4.66
N ASN A 372 -27.37 4.15 -4.12
CA ASN A 372 -26.36 5.06 -3.58
C ASN A 372 -25.70 4.46 -2.30
N VAL A 373 -25.14 3.26 -2.38
CA VAL A 373 -24.53 2.56 -1.26
C VAL A 373 -23.02 2.75 -1.32
N ARG A 374 -22.42 3.13 -0.19
CA ARG A 374 -20.96 3.27 -0.07
C ARG A 374 -20.20 1.96 -0.32
N GLU A 375 -20.86 0.81 -0.22
CA GLU A 375 -20.31 -0.53 -0.48
C GLU A 375 -21.35 -1.45 -1.11
N VAL A 376 -21.10 -1.91 -2.34
CA VAL A 376 -21.90 -2.95 -3.03
C VAL A 376 -21.46 -4.32 -2.50
N GLN A 377 -22.42 -5.14 -2.08
CA GLN A 377 -22.23 -6.52 -1.66
C GLN A 377 -22.63 -7.49 -2.79
N ASN A 378 -22.18 -8.75 -2.74
CA ASN A 378 -22.54 -9.75 -3.76
C ASN A 378 -24.05 -9.97 -3.88
N ARG A 379 -24.81 -9.71 -2.81
CA ARG A 379 -26.28 -9.76 -2.82
C ARG A 379 -26.94 -8.66 -3.68
N ASP A 380 -26.18 -7.61 -4.00
CA ASP A 380 -26.65 -6.49 -4.82
C ASP A 380 -26.40 -6.72 -6.31
N ILE A 381 -25.80 -7.87 -6.68
CA ILE A 381 -25.58 -8.29 -8.06
C ILE A 381 -26.78 -9.10 -8.53
N ILE A 382 -27.51 -8.58 -9.51
CA ILE A 382 -28.66 -9.23 -10.12
C ILE A 382 -28.15 -10.09 -11.28
N ILE A 383 -28.24 -11.41 -11.09
CA ILE A 383 -27.87 -12.41 -12.08
C ILE A 383 -29.16 -13.00 -12.68
N PRO A 384 -29.42 -12.82 -13.99
CA PRO A 384 -30.53 -13.49 -14.65
C PRO A 384 -30.28 -15.01 -14.70
N VAL A 385 -31.11 -15.81 -14.05
CA VAL A 385 -30.93 -17.29 -13.97
C VAL A 385 -31.96 -18.06 -14.81
N THR A 386 -32.90 -17.38 -15.46
CA THR A 386 -33.92 -17.96 -16.34
C THR A 386 -34.09 -17.16 -17.63
N ASP A 387 -34.60 -17.80 -18.68
CA ASP A 387 -34.91 -17.12 -19.97
C ASP A 387 -35.90 -15.96 -19.80
N GLU A 388 -36.85 -16.09 -18.87
CA GLU A 388 -37.78 -15.01 -18.53
C GLU A 388 -37.05 -13.82 -17.90
N SER A 389 -36.19 -14.05 -16.92
CA SER A 389 -35.37 -12.98 -16.31
C SER A 389 -34.44 -12.31 -17.33
N CYS A 390 -33.94 -13.07 -18.31
CA CYS A 390 -33.16 -12.54 -19.41
C CYS A 390 -33.96 -11.61 -20.31
N ARG A 391 -35.23 -11.94 -20.60
CA ARG A 391 -36.11 -11.07 -21.38
C ARG A 391 -36.44 -9.78 -20.62
N ASN A 392 -36.77 -9.89 -19.33
CA ASN A 392 -37.11 -8.74 -18.48
C ASN A 392 -35.93 -7.79 -18.28
N ALA A 393 -34.71 -8.31 -18.11
CA ALA A 393 -33.50 -7.50 -17.99
C ALA A 393 -33.19 -6.68 -19.26
N ALA A 394 -33.65 -7.09 -20.45
CA ALA A 394 -33.51 -6.27 -21.67
C ALA A 394 -34.52 -5.12 -21.72
N ALA A 395 -35.72 -5.29 -21.15
CA ALA A 395 -36.75 -4.27 -21.13
C ALA A 395 -36.39 -3.10 -20.20
N GLU A 396 -35.78 -3.39 -19.03
CA GLU A 396 -35.34 -2.36 -18.07
C GLU A 396 -34.14 -1.53 -18.56
N VAL A 397 -33.28 -2.07 -19.43
CA VAL A 397 -32.16 -1.32 -20.02
C VAL A 397 -32.65 -0.35 -21.11
N GLN A 398 -33.77 -0.65 -21.77
CA GLN A 398 -34.35 0.24 -22.79
C GLN A 398 -35.14 1.41 -22.20
N THR A 399 -35.65 1.29 -20.97
CA THR A 399 -36.39 2.35 -20.28
C THR A 399 -35.49 3.37 -19.55
N LEU A 400 -34.16 3.20 -19.59
CA LEU A 400 -33.17 4.05 -18.90
C LEU A 400 -32.33 4.94 -19.84
N LYS A 401 -32.90 5.41 -20.95
CA LYS A 401 -32.35 6.52 -21.76
C LYS A 401 -33.42 7.59 -22.00
N PRO A 402 -33.10 8.89 -21.91
CA PRO A 402 -32.29 9.62 -20.94
C PRO A 402 -33.09 10.05 -19.69
#